data_AF-A0A2N9F8R7-F1
#
_entry.id   AF-A0A2N9F8R7-F1
#
_cell.length_a   1.000
_cell.length_b   1.000
_cell.length_c   1.000
_cell.angle_alpha   90.00
_cell.angle_beta   90.00
_cell.angle_gamma   90.00
#
_symmetry.space_group_name_H-M   'P 1'
#
loop_
_entity.id
_entity.type
_entity.pdbx_description
1 polymer ?
#
loop_
_entity_poly.entity_id
_entity_poly.type
_entity_poly.pdbx_seq_one_letter_code
_entity_poly.pdbx_strand_id
1 'polypeptide(L)'
;MQWEATTFGRPVLALVLVASLAFFPVFLIPSGPSMWLAGMIFGYGIGFVIIMVGTTIGMILPYLIGLLFRDRIHQWLKRWPHKAEMIRLAGEGSWFHQFKVVALFRVSPFPYTIFNYAIVVTSMTFWPYLCGSVAGMVPEAFIYIYSGRLIRTLADARYGNLHLTTVEIIYNIISFIIAVITTIAFTVYAKRALDEIKKADTNRIDASPSDHGSLEKGKLPLERPKRLNFSSISS
;
A
#
# COMPACT_ATOMS: atom_id res chain seq x y z
N MET A 1 19.13 34.24 -17.19
CA MET A 1 18.28 33.08 -16.87
C MET A 1 17.22 33.45 -15.82
N GLN A 2 16.35 34.42 -16.12
CA GLN A 2 15.30 34.91 -15.21
C GLN A 2 13.89 34.80 -15.81
N TRP A 3 13.77 34.23 -17.01
CA TRP A 3 12.52 34.19 -17.78
C TRP A 3 11.75 32.87 -17.65
N GLU A 4 12.37 31.80 -17.15
CA GLU A 4 11.68 30.52 -16.91
C GLU A 4 11.05 30.42 -15.51
N ALA A 5 11.45 31.30 -14.58
CA ALA A 5 10.98 31.28 -13.20
C ALA A 5 9.60 31.92 -12.99
N THR A 6 9.07 32.63 -13.99
CA THR A 6 7.78 33.35 -13.90
C THR A 6 6.64 32.69 -14.69
N THR A 7 6.91 31.63 -15.47
CA THR A 7 5.90 31.01 -16.37
C THR A 7 5.27 29.74 -15.80
N PHE A 8 5.82 29.13 -14.76
CA PHE A 8 5.17 27.98 -14.12
C PHE A 8 4.02 28.44 -13.23
N GLY A 9 2.85 28.64 -13.83
CA GLY A 9 1.62 28.83 -13.09
C GLY A 9 1.39 27.67 -12.11
N ARG A 10 0.67 27.96 -11.02
CA ARG A 10 0.24 26.97 -10.01
C ARG A 10 -0.22 25.61 -10.59
N PRO A 11 -1.01 25.52 -11.69
CA PRO A 11 -1.39 24.22 -12.25
C PRO A 11 -0.22 23.41 -12.82
N VAL A 12 0.78 24.07 -13.43
CA VAL A 12 1.94 23.37 -14.00
C VAL A 12 2.83 22.83 -12.89
N LEU A 13 3.03 23.60 -11.82
CA LEU A 13 3.74 23.14 -10.62
C LEU A 13 3.03 21.92 -9.99
N ALA A 14 1.70 21.94 -9.92
CA ALA A 14 0.93 20.80 -9.42
C ALA A 14 1.17 19.55 -10.29
N LEU A 15 1.13 19.68 -11.61
CA LEU A 15 1.41 18.56 -12.54
C LEU A 15 2.83 18.02 -12.39
N VAL A 16 3.84 18.89 -12.31
CA VAL A 16 5.23 18.50 -12.11
C VAL A 16 5.39 17.75 -10.80
N LEU A 17 4.74 18.21 -9.73
CA LEU A 17 4.76 17.54 -8.43
C LEU A 17 4.10 16.16 -8.50
N VAL A 18 2.90 16.04 -9.07
CA VAL A 18 2.22 14.75 -9.27
C VAL A 18 3.10 13.79 -10.07
N ALA A 19 3.68 14.26 -11.18
CA ALA A 19 4.57 13.45 -12.01
C ALA A 19 5.82 13.00 -11.23
N SER A 20 6.45 13.91 -10.48
CA SER A 20 7.62 13.57 -9.66
C SER A 20 7.29 12.50 -8.62
N LEU A 21 6.16 12.62 -7.92
CA LEU A 21 5.69 11.66 -6.93
C LEU A 21 5.32 10.31 -7.54
N ALA A 22 4.86 10.30 -8.79
CA ALA A 22 4.56 9.08 -9.54
C ALA A 22 5.83 8.36 -10.02
N PHE A 23 6.82 9.08 -10.53
CA PHE A 23 8.01 8.49 -11.15
C PHE A 23 9.15 8.23 -10.15
N PHE A 24 9.34 9.05 -9.12
CA PHE A 24 10.44 8.87 -8.16
C PHE A 24 10.47 7.48 -7.50
N PRO A 25 9.33 6.90 -7.06
CA PRO A 25 9.29 5.52 -6.59
C PRO A 25 9.75 4.49 -7.64
N VAL A 26 9.53 4.74 -8.93
CA VAL A 26 9.97 3.83 -9.99
C VAL A 26 11.50 3.81 -10.10
N PHE A 27 12.14 4.96 -9.87
CA PHE A 27 13.58 5.13 -9.95
C PHE A 27 14.31 4.97 -8.61
N LEU A 28 13.64 4.51 -7.55
CA LEU A 28 14.20 4.44 -6.19
C LEU A 28 14.65 5.80 -5.63
N ILE A 29 14.10 6.89 -6.16
CA ILE A 29 14.39 8.26 -5.72
C ILE A 29 13.46 8.62 -4.55
N PRO A 30 13.96 9.24 -3.47
CA PRO A 30 13.13 9.72 -2.38
C PRO A 30 12.11 10.77 -2.82
N SER A 31 10.83 10.57 -2.49
CA SER A 31 9.72 11.48 -2.79
C SER A 31 9.52 12.62 -1.78
N GLY A 32 10.23 12.57 -0.65
CA GLY A 32 10.13 13.56 0.45
C GLY A 32 10.27 15.04 0.01
N PRO A 33 11.27 15.40 -0.82
CA PRO A 33 11.41 16.78 -1.29
C PRO A 33 10.19 17.30 -2.05
N SER A 34 9.59 16.48 -2.91
CA SER A 34 8.38 16.84 -3.65
C SER A 34 7.16 17.01 -2.72
N MET A 35 7.04 16.18 -1.69
CA MET A 35 5.96 16.30 -0.70
C MET A 35 6.08 17.58 0.13
N TRP A 36 7.30 17.94 0.57
CA TRP A 36 7.53 19.24 1.22
C TRP A 36 7.17 20.40 0.32
N LEU A 37 7.60 20.36 -0.94
CA LEU A 37 7.32 21.43 -1.90
C LEU A 37 5.83 21.56 -2.18
N ALA A 38 5.09 20.45 -2.27
CA ALA A 38 3.63 20.45 -2.37
C ALA A 38 2.99 21.15 -1.17
N GLY A 39 3.43 20.85 0.04
CA GLY A 39 2.96 21.52 1.26
C GLY A 39 3.29 23.01 1.33
N MET A 40 4.51 23.39 0.93
CA MET A 40 4.96 24.77 0.88
C MET A 40 4.14 25.62 -0.09
N ILE A 41 3.87 25.12 -1.30
CA ILE A 41 3.25 25.91 -2.38
C ILE A 41 1.72 25.87 -2.30
N PHE A 42 1.13 24.72 -1.98
CA PHE A 42 -0.31 24.46 -2.09
C PHE A 42 -1.04 24.28 -0.75
N GLY A 43 -0.32 24.21 0.37
CA GLY A 43 -0.92 24.10 1.69
C GLY A 43 -1.63 22.76 1.94
N TYR A 44 -2.55 22.73 2.92
CA TYR A 44 -3.14 21.49 3.42
C TYR A 44 -4.06 20.79 2.43
N GLY A 45 -5.05 21.46 1.82
CA GLY A 45 -5.99 20.72 0.98
C GLY A 45 -5.42 20.34 -0.40
N ILE A 46 -5.00 21.33 -1.21
CA ILE A 46 -4.49 21.02 -2.55
C ILE A 46 -3.16 20.26 -2.49
N GLY A 47 -2.28 20.60 -1.54
CA GLY A 47 -1.04 19.85 -1.32
C GLY A 47 -1.31 18.39 -0.93
N PHE A 48 -2.30 18.13 -0.07
CA PHE A 48 -2.70 16.76 0.27
C PHE A 48 -3.22 15.99 -0.94
N VAL A 49 -4.11 16.59 -1.75
CA VAL A 49 -4.62 15.93 -2.96
C VAL A 49 -3.48 15.61 -3.93
N ILE A 50 -2.56 16.55 -4.17
CA ILE A 50 -1.38 16.35 -5.02
C ILE A 50 -0.54 15.18 -4.50
N ILE A 51 -0.25 15.16 -3.20
CA ILE A 51 0.54 14.10 -2.57
C ILE A 51 -0.16 12.76 -2.73
N MET A 52 -1.42 12.65 -2.31
CA MET A 52 -2.17 11.39 -2.33
C MET A 52 -2.33 10.83 -3.75
N VAL A 53 -2.66 11.67 -4.74
CA VAL A 53 -2.80 11.21 -6.12
C VAL A 53 -1.45 10.78 -6.69
N GLY A 54 -0.42 11.61 -6.55
CA GLY A 54 0.91 11.32 -7.07
C GLY A 54 1.52 10.06 -6.47
N THR A 55 1.42 9.88 -5.15
CA THR A 55 1.96 8.70 -4.47
C THR A 55 1.15 7.44 -4.76
N THR A 56 -0.17 7.53 -4.92
CA THR A 56 -1.00 6.38 -5.33
C THR A 56 -0.57 5.86 -6.70
N ILE A 57 -0.39 6.75 -7.69
CA ILE A 57 0.14 6.38 -9.01
C ILE A 57 1.56 5.79 -8.86
N GLY A 58 2.39 6.42 -8.02
CA GLY A 58 3.74 5.98 -7.71
C GLY A 58 3.85 4.66 -6.93
N MET A 59 2.74 4.13 -6.39
CA MET A 59 2.67 2.77 -5.84
C MET A 59 2.28 1.76 -6.91
N ILE A 60 1.32 2.13 -7.76
CA ILE A 60 0.79 1.26 -8.82
C ILE A 60 1.86 0.98 -9.88
N LEU A 61 2.64 1.99 -10.28
CA LEU A 61 3.67 1.85 -11.32
C LEU A 61 4.77 0.82 -10.96
N PRO A 62 5.48 0.95 -9.81
CA PRO A 62 6.43 -0.07 -9.37
C PRO A 62 5.82 -1.46 -9.19
N TYR A 63 4.56 -1.54 -8.74
CA TYR A 63 3.86 -2.82 -8.61
C TYR A 63 3.72 -3.51 -9.97
N LEU A 64 3.20 -2.80 -10.98
CA LEU A 64 3.04 -3.34 -12.34
C LEU A 64 4.39 -3.73 -12.96
N ILE A 65 5.42 -2.89 -12.81
CA ILE A 65 6.76 -3.19 -13.29
C ILE A 65 7.32 -4.42 -12.56
N GLY A 66 7.10 -4.52 -11.25
CA GLY A 66 7.53 -5.66 -10.46
C GLY A 66 6.84 -6.96 -10.89
N LEU A 67 5.62 -6.92 -11.44
CA LEU A 67 4.93 -8.12 -11.92
C LEU A 67 5.67 -8.71 -13.12
N LEU A 68 6.19 -7.86 -13.99
CA LEU A 68 6.94 -8.29 -15.17
C LEU A 68 8.32 -8.88 -14.82
N PHE A 69 8.94 -8.42 -13.74
CA PHE A 69 10.28 -8.84 -13.30
C PHE A 69 10.26 -9.70 -12.02
N ARG A 70 9.15 -10.40 -11.76
CA ARG A 70 8.90 -11.13 -10.51
C ARG A 70 10.04 -12.08 -10.12
N ASP A 71 10.55 -12.86 -11.08
CA ASP A 71 11.64 -13.82 -10.83
C ASP A 71 12.95 -13.15 -10.43
N ARG A 72 13.25 -11.99 -11.02
CA ARG A 72 14.46 -11.22 -10.74
C ARG A 72 14.38 -10.54 -9.38
N ILE A 73 13.21 -10.03 -9.01
CA ILE A 73 12.96 -9.46 -7.67
C ILE A 73 13.02 -10.58 -6.62
N HIS A 74 12.50 -11.78 -6.92
CA HIS A 74 12.58 -12.92 -6.00
C HIS A 74 14.03 -13.31 -5.71
N GLN A 75 14.89 -13.38 -6.74
CA GLN A 75 16.33 -13.62 -6.57
C GLN A 75 17.05 -12.50 -5.82
N TRP A 76 16.68 -11.24 -6.07
CA TRP A 76 17.24 -10.09 -5.35
C TRP A 76 16.84 -10.12 -3.86
N LEU A 77 15.59 -10.46 -3.56
CA LEU A 77 15.06 -10.51 -2.20
C LEU A 77 15.70 -11.64 -1.37
N LYS A 78 16.13 -12.74 -2.00
CA LYS A 78 16.93 -13.80 -1.34
C LYS A 78 18.26 -13.31 -0.78
N ARG A 79 18.81 -12.19 -1.27
CA ARG A 79 20.03 -11.58 -0.72
C ARG A 79 19.79 -10.87 0.62
N TRP A 80 18.53 -10.66 1.02
CA TRP A 80 18.11 -9.95 2.23
C TRP A 80 17.10 -10.78 3.04
N PRO A 81 17.52 -11.91 3.65
CA PRO A 81 16.60 -12.90 4.21
C PRO A 81 15.67 -12.34 5.30
N HIS A 82 16.19 -11.49 6.18
CA HIS A 82 15.40 -10.91 7.27
C HIS A 82 14.28 -9.96 6.78
N LYS A 83 14.53 -9.24 5.67
CA LYS A 83 13.51 -8.38 5.04
C LYS A 83 12.51 -9.21 4.24
N ALA A 84 12.99 -10.26 3.57
CA ALA A 84 12.16 -11.18 2.81
C ALA A 84 11.10 -11.87 3.69
N GLU A 85 11.49 -12.29 4.89
CA GLU A 85 10.61 -12.96 5.84
C GLU A 85 9.50 -12.02 6.36
N MET A 86 9.87 -10.80 6.77
CA MET A 86 8.90 -9.75 7.16
C MET A 86 7.87 -9.45 6.06
N ILE A 87 8.32 -9.33 4.81
CA ILE A 87 7.45 -9.02 3.68
C ILE A 87 6.58 -10.24 3.33
N ARG A 88 7.10 -11.46 3.46
CA ARG A 88 6.33 -12.69 3.27
C ARG A 88 5.23 -12.82 4.32
N LEU A 89 5.54 -12.62 5.60
CA LEU A 89 4.57 -12.58 6.69
C LEU A 89 3.49 -11.51 6.46
N ALA A 90 3.87 -10.36 5.87
CA ALA A 90 2.91 -9.33 5.50
C ALA A 90 1.90 -9.77 4.42
N GLY A 91 2.32 -10.66 3.51
CA GLY A 91 1.48 -11.23 2.45
C GLY A 91 0.66 -12.45 2.87
N GLU A 92 0.81 -12.93 4.11
CA GLU A 92 0.06 -14.06 4.67
C GLU A 92 -1.23 -13.58 5.37
N GLY A 93 -2.23 -14.45 5.48
CA GLY A 93 -3.49 -14.16 6.16
C GLY A 93 -4.56 -13.49 5.29
N SER A 94 -5.66 -13.09 5.94
CA SER A 94 -6.85 -12.55 5.26
C SER A 94 -6.61 -11.15 4.69
N TRP A 95 -7.50 -10.72 3.78
CA TRP A 95 -7.50 -9.38 3.17
C TRP A 95 -7.29 -8.25 4.20
N PHE A 96 -7.99 -8.33 5.34
CA PHE A 96 -7.89 -7.31 6.41
C PHE A 96 -6.56 -7.35 7.15
N HIS A 97 -5.97 -8.55 7.33
CA HIS A 97 -4.65 -8.70 7.92
C HIS A 97 -3.60 -8.04 7.02
N GLN A 98 -3.64 -8.36 5.72
CA GLN A 98 -2.75 -7.77 4.70
C GLN A 98 -2.87 -6.23 4.69
N PHE A 99 -4.09 -5.69 4.70
CA PHE A 99 -4.33 -4.24 4.79
C PHE A 99 -3.67 -3.61 6.03
N LYS A 100 -3.91 -4.19 7.21
CA LYS A 100 -3.40 -3.66 8.48
C LYS A 100 -1.88 -3.71 8.54
N VAL A 101 -1.29 -4.80 8.07
CA VAL A 101 0.16 -4.95 8.03
C VAL A 101 0.77 -3.92 7.07
N VAL A 102 0.21 -3.73 5.88
CA VAL A 102 0.68 -2.71 4.93
C VAL A 102 0.61 -1.31 5.52
N ALA A 103 -0.51 -0.94 6.14
CA ALA A 103 -0.66 0.36 6.79
C ALA A 103 0.39 0.57 7.89
N LEU A 104 0.70 -0.46 8.67
CA LEU A 104 1.73 -0.42 9.71
C LEU A 104 3.15 -0.32 9.11
N PHE A 105 3.42 -1.03 8.02
CA PHE A 105 4.71 -0.95 7.31
C PHE A 105 4.98 0.45 6.72
N ARG A 106 3.93 1.21 6.38
CA ARG A 106 4.07 2.60 5.94
C ARG A 106 4.46 3.56 7.06
N VAL A 107 4.08 3.24 8.30
CA VAL A 107 4.47 4.01 9.49
C VAL A 107 5.87 3.61 9.99
N SER A 108 6.30 2.38 9.69
CA SER A 108 7.63 1.85 9.98
C SER A 108 8.72 2.57 9.16
N PRO A 109 9.97 2.70 9.66
CA PRO A 109 11.11 3.25 8.92
C PRO A 109 11.57 2.37 7.72
N PHE A 110 10.71 1.46 7.25
CA PHE A 110 11.01 0.57 6.15
C PHE A 110 10.99 1.34 4.81
N PRO A 111 12.00 1.19 3.92
CA PRO A 111 12.04 1.92 2.67
C PRO A 111 10.82 1.60 1.78
N TYR A 112 9.94 2.59 1.63
CA TYR A 112 8.66 2.43 0.95
C TYR A 112 8.81 1.95 -0.51
N THR A 113 9.92 2.34 -1.16
CA THR A 113 10.17 1.97 -2.55
C THR A 113 10.50 0.49 -2.70
N ILE A 114 11.30 -0.06 -1.78
CA ILE A 114 11.61 -1.49 -1.75
C ILE A 114 10.34 -2.29 -1.48
N PHE A 115 9.50 -1.79 -0.57
CA PHE A 115 8.22 -2.42 -0.26
C PHE A 115 7.34 -2.55 -1.50
N ASN A 116 7.16 -1.48 -2.29
CA ASN A 116 6.33 -1.49 -3.49
C ASN A 116 6.71 -2.60 -4.49
N TYR A 117 8.00 -2.90 -4.65
CA TYR A 117 8.47 -3.99 -5.50
C TYR A 117 8.38 -5.36 -4.82
N ALA A 118 8.68 -5.42 -3.53
CA ALA A 118 8.70 -6.67 -2.78
C ALA A 118 7.31 -7.31 -2.64
N ILE A 119 6.24 -6.50 -2.57
CA ILE A 119 4.88 -7.03 -2.46
C ILE A 119 4.44 -7.85 -3.69
N VAL A 120 5.11 -7.70 -4.83
CA VAL A 120 4.78 -8.44 -6.04
C VAL A 120 5.22 -9.90 -5.97
N VAL A 121 6.28 -10.14 -5.20
CA VAL A 121 6.82 -11.48 -5.03
C VAL A 121 6.06 -12.25 -3.94
N THR A 122 5.31 -11.56 -3.09
CA THR A 122 4.51 -12.17 -2.03
C THR A 122 3.12 -12.60 -2.51
N SER A 123 2.40 -13.34 -1.67
CA SER A 123 0.99 -13.73 -1.87
C SER A 123 0.00 -12.59 -1.61
N MET A 124 0.46 -11.35 -1.55
CA MET A 124 -0.36 -10.20 -1.20
C MET A 124 -1.27 -9.82 -2.37
N THR A 125 -2.55 -9.63 -2.06
CA THR A 125 -3.54 -9.19 -3.05
C THR A 125 -3.41 -7.67 -3.30
N PHE A 126 -3.66 -7.24 -4.53
CA PHE A 126 -3.44 -5.83 -4.94
C PHE A 126 -4.29 -4.82 -4.16
N TRP A 127 -5.56 -5.15 -3.92
CA TRP A 127 -6.52 -4.23 -3.28
C TRP A 127 -6.21 -3.93 -1.81
N PRO A 128 -5.91 -4.91 -0.93
CA PRO A 128 -5.42 -4.65 0.43
C PRO A 128 -4.16 -3.81 0.46
N TYR A 129 -3.22 -4.09 -0.45
CA TYR A 129 -1.99 -3.33 -0.56
C TYR A 129 -2.27 -1.87 -0.91
N LEU A 130 -3.08 -1.62 -1.93
CA LEU A 130 -3.37 -0.26 -2.39
C LEU A 130 -4.14 0.52 -1.32
N CYS A 131 -5.22 -0.05 -0.79
CA CYS A 131 -6.02 0.59 0.26
C CYS A 131 -5.21 0.80 1.54
N GLY A 132 -4.42 -0.19 1.97
CA GLY A 132 -3.59 -0.11 3.17
C GLY A 132 -2.48 0.92 3.01
N SER A 133 -1.89 1.01 1.82
CA SER A 133 -0.84 1.99 1.55
C SER A 133 -1.38 3.41 1.48
N VAL A 134 -2.53 3.62 0.83
CA VAL A 134 -3.21 4.92 0.80
C VAL A 134 -3.58 5.36 2.21
N ALA A 135 -4.21 4.48 3.01
CA ALA A 135 -4.55 4.79 4.39
C ALA A 135 -3.31 5.10 5.26
N GLY A 136 -2.25 4.30 5.12
CA GLY A 136 -1.00 4.50 5.84
C GLY A 136 -0.24 5.77 5.44
N MET A 137 -0.47 6.30 4.24
CA MET A 137 0.16 7.54 3.77
C MET A 137 -0.53 8.81 4.25
N VAL A 138 -1.77 8.75 4.70
CA VAL A 138 -2.50 9.95 5.14
C VAL A 138 -1.77 10.68 6.27
N PRO A 139 -1.34 10.03 7.38
CA PRO A 139 -0.61 10.72 8.44
C PRO A 139 0.73 11.29 7.95
N GLU A 140 1.44 10.53 7.11
CA GLU A 140 2.71 10.95 6.52
C GLU A 140 2.54 12.24 5.70
N ALA A 141 1.53 12.29 4.83
CA ALA A 141 1.22 13.46 4.01
C ALA A 141 0.98 14.71 4.87
N PHE A 142 0.26 14.60 5.99
CA PHE A 142 0.06 15.73 6.89
C PHE A 142 1.37 16.23 7.53
N ILE A 143 2.26 15.32 7.93
CA ILE A 143 3.56 15.68 8.50
C ILE A 143 4.40 16.44 7.47
N TYR A 144 4.46 15.96 6.22
CA TYR A 144 5.18 16.64 5.14
C TYR A 144 4.59 18.02 4.82
N ILE A 145 3.26 18.14 4.79
CA ILE A 145 2.65 19.44 4.53
C ILE A 145 2.90 20.42 5.67
N TYR A 146 2.73 19.97 6.92
CA TYR A 146 2.98 20.78 8.10
C TYR A 146 4.43 21.28 8.15
N SER A 147 5.39 20.37 7.96
CA SER A 147 6.81 20.71 7.96
C SER A 147 7.18 21.65 6.80
N GLY A 148 6.67 21.40 5.60
CA GLY A 148 6.85 22.31 4.46
C GLY A 148 6.31 23.71 4.76
N ARG A 149 5.12 23.81 5.33
CA ARG A 149 4.55 25.10 5.76
C ARG A 149 5.37 25.79 6.85
N LEU A 150 5.86 25.04 7.83
CA LEU A 150 6.71 25.58 8.88
C LEU A 150 7.99 26.18 8.30
N ILE A 151 8.65 25.47 7.37
CA ILE A 151 9.83 25.97 6.65
C ILE A 151 9.50 27.28 5.92
N ARG A 152 8.38 27.35 5.22
CA ARG A 152 7.94 28.57 4.52
C ARG A 152 7.71 29.72 5.50
N THR A 153 6.98 29.49 6.59
CA THR A 153 6.73 30.52 7.61
C THR A 153 8.03 31.02 8.25
N LEU A 154 8.98 30.13 8.54
CA LEU A 154 10.29 30.50 9.08
C LEU A 154 11.10 31.35 8.07
N ALA A 155 11.02 31.02 6.78
CA ALA A 155 11.64 31.83 5.73
C ALA A 155 10.97 33.22 5.66
N ASP A 156 9.65 33.27 5.61
CA ASP A 156 8.89 34.53 5.50
C ASP A 156 9.13 35.46 6.72
N ALA A 157 9.23 34.89 7.93
CA ALA A 157 9.55 35.62 9.15
C ALA A 157 10.98 36.21 9.15
N ARG A 158 11.94 35.50 8.55
CA ARG A 158 13.33 35.96 8.41
C ARG A 158 13.49 37.03 7.33
N TYR A 159 12.66 37.00 6.30
CA TYR A 159 12.68 37.95 5.18
C TYR A 159 11.65 39.10 5.31
N GLY A 160 10.93 39.20 6.44
CA GLY A 160 10.05 40.34 6.75
C GLY A 160 8.75 40.42 5.92
N ASN A 161 8.41 39.37 5.16
CA ASN A 161 7.24 39.37 4.27
C ASN A 161 6.08 38.57 4.88
N LEU A 162 5.46 39.10 5.92
CA LEU A 162 4.23 38.53 6.51
C LEU A 162 2.99 38.96 5.70
N HIS A 163 2.94 38.59 4.42
CA HIS A 163 1.75 38.73 3.59
C HIS A 163 1.02 37.39 3.49
N LEU A 164 0.39 36.97 4.59
CA LEU A 164 -0.68 35.96 4.50
C LEU A 164 -1.98 36.71 4.26
N THR A 165 -2.45 36.66 3.02
CA THR A 165 -3.70 37.34 2.65
C THR A 165 -4.85 36.64 3.38
N THR A 166 -5.80 37.37 3.98
CA THR A 166 -6.98 36.80 4.67
C THR A 166 -7.69 35.73 3.84
N VAL A 167 -7.71 35.91 2.52
CA VAL A 167 -8.24 34.97 1.53
C VAL A 167 -7.49 33.63 1.55
N GLU A 168 -6.16 33.62 1.66
CA GLU A 168 -5.37 32.38 1.76
C GLU A 168 -5.61 31.64 3.07
N ILE A 169 -5.87 32.35 4.17
CA ILE A 169 -6.22 31.72 5.45
C ILE A 169 -7.57 31.00 5.32
N ILE A 170 -8.56 31.67 4.74
CA ILE A 170 -9.89 31.10 4.51
C ILE A 170 -9.80 29.86 3.61
N TYR A 171 -9.09 29.95 2.48
CA TYR A 171 -8.88 28.79 1.60
C TYR A 171 -8.18 27.64 2.33
N ASN A 172 -7.16 27.93 3.14
CA ASN A 172 -6.49 26.89 3.92
C ASN A 172 -7.45 26.18 4.88
N ILE A 173 -8.28 26.93 5.62
CA ILE A 173 -9.26 26.37 6.56
C ILE A 173 -10.29 25.50 5.83
N ILE A 174 -10.88 26.00 4.73
CA ILE A 174 -11.85 25.25 3.93
C ILE A 174 -11.21 23.97 3.38
N SER A 175 -10.00 24.10 2.84
CA SER A 175 -9.27 22.98 2.24
C SER A 175 -8.86 21.93 3.29
N PHE A 176 -8.59 22.35 4.52
CA PHE A 176 -8.34 21.46 5.66
C PHE A 176 -9.60 20.70 6.06
N ILE A 177 -10.76 21.37 6.13
CA ILE A 177 -12.05 20.73 6.41
C ILE A 177 -12.37 19.69 5.33
N ILE A 178 -12.21 20.03 4.05
CA ILE A 178 -12.45 19.10 2.93
C ILE A 178 -11.50 17.89 3.00
N ALA A 179 -10.22 18.10 3.31
CA ALA A 179 -9.25 17.01 3.46
C ALA A 179 -9.62 16.07 4.61
N VAL A 180 -10.05 16.62 5.76
CA VAL A 180 -10.53 15.84 6.91
C VAL A 180 -11.79 15.04 6.53
N ILE A 181 -12.76 15.66 5.87
CA ILE A 181 -13.97 14.97 5.39
C ILE A 181 -13.62 13.86 4.41
N THR A 182 -12.76 14.13 3.43
CA THR A 182 -12.34 13.14 2.43
C THR A 182 -11.62 11.97 3.08
N THR A 183 -10.75 12.26 4.05
CA THR A 183 -10.04 11.24 4.84
C THR A 183 -11.00 10.37 5.63
N ILE A 184 -11.94 10.99 6.35
CA ILE A 184 -12.95 10.26 7.13
C ILE A 184 -13.84 9.44 6.19
N ALA A 185 -14.30 10.03 5.09
CA ALA A 185 -15.13 9.35 4.10
C ALA A 185 -14.41 8.15 3.48
N PHE A 186 -13.15 8.30 3.07
CA PHE A 186 -12.34 7.20 2.54
C PHE A 186 -12.12 6.12 3.59
N THR A 187 -11.82 6.50 4.84
CA THR A 187 -11.63 5.55 5.96
C THR A 187 -12.92 4.80 6.28
N VAL A 188 -14.07 5.48 6.30
CA VAL A 188 -15.38 4.88 6.57
C VAL A 188 -15.81 4.00 5.41
N TYR A 189 -15.62 4.43 4.17
CA TYR A 189 -15.93 3.64 2.98
C TYR A 189 -15.07 2.38 2.92
N ALA A 190 -13.76 2.49 3.20
CA ALA A 190 -12.87 1.35 3.31
C ALA A 190 -13.34 0.37 4.39
N LYS A 191 -13.76 0.86 5.57
CA LYS A 191 -14.33 0.03 6.65
C LYS A 191 -15.65 -0.63 6.27
N ARG A 192 -16.54 0.06 5.54
CA ARG A 192 -17.83 -0.50 5.11
C ARG A 192 -17.68 -1.55 4.02
N ALA A 193 -16.86 -1.29 3.01
CA ALA A 193 -16.53 -2.28 1.98
C ALA A 193 -15.88 -3.53 2.60
N LEU A 194 -15.08 -3.34 3.63
CA LEU A 194 -14.51 -4.40 4.46
C LEU A 194 -15.56 -5.24 5.19
N ASP A 195 -16.54 -4.60 5.82
CA ASP A 195 -17.57 -5.28 6.61
C ASP A 195 -18.55 -6.08 5.73
N GLU A 196 -18.89 -5.58 4.53
CA GLU A 196 -19.72 -6.30 3.56
C GLU A 196 -19.05 -7.57 3.05
N ILE A 197 -17.75 -7.50 2.75
CA ILE A 197 -16.98 -8.66 2.28
C ILE A 197 -16.73 -9.65 3.42
N LYS A 198 -16.50 -9.16 4.65
CA LYS A 198 -16.39 -10.02 5.85
C LYS A 198 -17.68 -10.80 6.09
N LYS A 199 -18.85 -10.17 5.95
CA LYS A 199 -20.14 -10.87 6.03
C LYS A 199 -20.31 -11.90 4.93
N ALA A 200 -19.84 -11.62 3.70
CA ALA A 200 -19.91 -12.58 2.61
C ALA A 200 -19.01 -13.82 2.84
N ASP A 201 -17.81 -13.64 3.39
CA ASP A 201 -16.91 -14.75 3.74
C ASP A 201 -17.41 -15.55 4.96
N THR A 202 -17.96 -14.89 5.99
CA THR A 202 -18.57 -15.59 7.14
C THR A 202 -19.78 -16.41 6.70
N ASN A 203 -20.66 -15.85 5.86
CA ASN A 203 -21.81 -16.59 5.31
C ASN A 203 -21.39 -17.77 4.41
N ARG A 204 -20.23 -17.72 3.74
CA ARG A 204 -19.68 -18.87 2.99
C ARG A 204 -19.16 -19.98 3.88
N ILE A 205 -18.57 -19.64 5.03
CA ILE A 205 -18.09 -20.61 6.02
C ILE A 205 -19.29 -21.29 6.70
N ASP A 206 -20.35 -20.55 7.00
CA ASP A 206 -21.57 -21.09 7.64
C ASP A 206 -22.46 -21.90 6.68
N ALA A 207 -22.37 -21.63 5.36
CA ALA A 207 -23.12 -22.36 4.33
C ALA A 207 -22.47 -23.69 3.88
N SER A 208 -21.28 -24.03 4.38
CA SER A 208 -20.64 -25.33 4.15
C SER A 208 -20.78 -26.20 5.40
N PRO A 209 -21.87 -26.97 5.57
CA PRO A 209 -22.02 -27.82 6.75
C PRO A 209 -20.98 -28.94 6.70
N SER A 210 -20.09 -28.93 7.69
CA SER A 210 -19.41 -30.10 8.28
C SER A 210 -19.57 -31.44 7.54
N ASP A 211 -18.67 -31.76 6.62
CA ASP A 211 -18.37 -33.15 6.24
C ASP A 211 -17.09 -33.57 6.95
N HIS A 212 -17.18 -33.72 8.28
CA HIS A 212 -16.17 -34.41 9.07
C HIS A 212 -16.89 -35.25 10.10
N GLY A 213 -17.46 -36.36 9.63
CA GLY A 213 -18.09 -37.35 10.47
C GLY A 213 -18.07 -38.72 9.81
N SER A 214 -17.14 -39.57 10.26
CA SER A 214 -17.17 -41.04 10.14
C SER A 214 -16.63 -41.65 8.84
N LEU A 215 -15.33 -41.93 8.79
CA LEU A 215 -14.79 -43.06 8.00
C LEU A 215 -13.48 -43.58 8.61
N GLU A 216 -13.53 -43.91 9.90
CA GLU A 216 -12.52 -44.79 10.52
C GLU A 216 -13.24 -45.86 11.35
N LYS A 217 -13.69 -46.92 10.65
CA LYS A 217 -13.96 -48.28 11.14
C LYS A 217 -14.73 -49.05 10.07
N GLY A 218 -14.06 -49.98 9.39
CA GLY A 218 -14.76 -51.06 8.70
C GLY A 218 -14.12 -51.56 7.41
N LYS A 219 -13.45 -52.71 7.54
CA LYS A 219 -13.24 -53.75 6.52
C LYS A 219 -12.14 -53.52 5.49
N LEU A 220 -10.97 -54.10 5.79
CA LEU A 220 -10.14 -54.76 4.78
C LEU A 220 -10.91 -55.96 4.20
N PRO A 221 -10.97 -56.08 2.87
CA PRO A 221 -10.68 -57.38 2.26
C PRO A 221 -9.77 -57.17 1.04
N LEU A 222 -8.49 -57.51 1.16
CA LEU A 222 -7.60 -57.68 0.03
C LEU A 222 -7.15 -59.15 -0.03
N GLU A 223 -7.54 -59.75 -1.14
CA GLU A 223 -6.95 -60.88 -1.86
C GLU A 223 -7.05 -62.31 -1.30
N ARG A 224 -7.85 -63.12 -2.01
CA ARG A 224 -7.70 -64.57 -2.09
C ARG A 224 -6.36 -64.91 -2.76
N PRO A 225 -5.56 -65.86 -2.23
CA PRO A 225 -4.52 -66.49 -3.02
C PRO A 225 -5.14 -67.56 -3.93
N LYS A 226 -4.80 -67.50 -5.21
CA LYS A 226 -5.01 -68.55 -6.21
C LYS A 226 -4.29 -69.82 -5.76
N ARG A 227 -5.03 -70.92 -5.57
CA ARG A 227 -4.43 -72.26 -5.46
C ARG A 227 -3.74 -72.60 -6.77
N LEU A 228 -2.48 -73.01 -6.69
CA LEU A 228 -1.83 -73.87 -7.68
C LEU A 228 -1.15 -74.99 -6.88
N ASN A 229 -1.73 -76.18 -6.99
CA ASN A 229 -1.12 -77.44 -6.57
C ASN A 229 0.13 -77.67 -7.42
N PHE A 230 1.24 -78.05 -6.79
CA PHE A 230 2.15 -79.05 -7.35
C PHE A 230 2.72 -79.91 -6.22
N SER A 231 2.62 -81.21 -6.46
CA SER A 231 3.06 -82.37 -5.70
C SER A 231 4.56 -82.64 -5.83
N SER A 232 5.24 -82.99 -4.74
CA SER A 232 6.42 -83.89 -4.64
C SER A 232 6.72 -84.12 -3.14
N ILE A 233 6.53 -85.32 -2.58
CA ILE A 233 7.40 -86.53 -2.54
C ILE A 233 8.64 -86.38 -1.63
N SER A 234 8.87 -87.41 -0.80
CA SER A 234 9.96 -87.68 0.18
C SER A 234 9.70 -87.09 1.58
N SER A 235 9.74 -87.82 2.70
CA SER A 235 10.10 -89.21 3.05
C SER A 235 9.30 -89.65 4.27
#